data_AF-A0A9E5GX66-F1
#
_entry.id   AF-A0A9E5GX66-F1
#
_cell.length_a   1.000
_cell.length_b   1.000
_cell.length_c   1.000
_cell.angle_alpha   90.00
_cell.angle_beta   90.00
_cell.angle_gamma   90.00
#
_symmetry.space_group_name_H-M   'P 1'
#
loop_
_entity.id
_entity.type
_entity.pdbx_description
1 polymer ?
#
loop_
_entity_poly.entity_id
_entity_poly.type
_entity_poly.pdbx_seq_one_letter_code
_entity_poly.pdbx_strand_id
1 'polypeptide(L)'
;MLDFGWAELLIIVAVAVFVIGPKDIPNVMYGIGRVVRRIQYIRFAVSKQFDDLMNTADLDELRRGVNFEQKRDAAQIAQESEEDAEALQPVPREKVQGKNDQ
;
A
#
# COMPACT_ATOMS: atom_id res chain seq x y z
N MET A 1 19.12 -6.25 5.16
CA MET A 1 18.07 -5.41 4.56
C MET A 1 17.14 -5.01 5.71
N LEU A 2 16.38 -3.92 5.63
CA LEU A 2 15.42 -3.61 6.70
C LEU A 2 14.24 -4.56 6.55
N ASP A 3 14.37 -5.76 7.13
CA ASP A 3 13.29 -6.74 7.24
C ASP A 3 12.21 -6.11 8.14
N PHE A 4 11.23 -5.43 7.55
CA PHE A 4 10.10 -4.84 8.27
C PHE A 4 9.19 -5.94 8.81
N GLY A 5 9.55 -6.48 9.97
CA GLY A 5 8.79 -7.48 10.70
C GLY A 5 8.00 -6.88 11.86
N TRP A 6 7.20 -7.75 12.49
CA TRP A 6 6.52 -7.43 13.74
C TRP A 6 7.49 -7.04 14.87
N ALA A 7 8.73 -7.56 14.84
CA ALA A 7 9.76 -7.27 15.83
C ALA A 7 10.26 -5.82 15.74
N GLU A 8 10.57 -5.34 14.53
CA GLU A 8 11.01 -3.97 14.28
C GLU A 8 9.93 -2.95 14.67
N LEU A 9 8.67 -3.24 14.34
CA LEU A 9 7.54 -2.39 14.74
C LEU A 9 7.45 -2.27 16.27
N LEU A 10 7.61 -3.38 17.00
CA LEU A 10 7.62 -3.36 18.47
C LEU A 10 8.76 -2.52 19.04
N ILE A 11 9.95 -2.59 18.43
CA ILE A 11 11.10 -1.77 18.85
C ILE A 11 10.79 -0.28 18.63
N ILE A 12 10.25 0.09 17.47
CA ILE A 12 9.89 1.49 17.18
C ILE A 12 8.84 2.00 18.19
N VAL A 13 7.80 1.20 18.45
CA VAL A 13 6.77 1.54 19.44
C VAL A 13 7.37 1.69 20.84
N ALA A 14 8.26 0.77 21.25
CA ALA A 14 8.92 0.85 22.55
C ALA A 14 9.77 2.11 22.69
N VAL A 15 10.54 2.47 21.67
CA VAL A 15 11.33 3.72 21.66
C VAL A 15 10.41 4.94 21.69
N ALA A 16 9.33 4.94 20.90
CA ALA A 16 8.36 6.03 20.90
C ALA A 16 7.72 6.22 22.29
N VAL A 17 7.34 5.12 22.95
CA VAL A 17 6.81 5.12 24.34
C VAL A 17 7.83 5.66 25.33
N PHE A 18 9.11 5.31 25.17
CA PHE A 18 10.16 5.78 26.06
C PHE A 18 10.40 7.29 25.92
N VAL A 19 10.45 7.80 24.69
CA VAL A 19 10.73 9.21 24.38
C VAL A 19 9.55 10.11 24.76
N ILE A 20 8.33 9.72 24.40
CA ILE A 20 7.11 10.48 24.67
C ILE A 20 6.64 10.27 26.11
N GLY A 21 6.93 9.09 26.68
CA GLY A 21 6.42 8.66 27.97
C GLY A 21 5.13 7.82 27.82
N PRO A 22 5.01 6.68 28.55
CA PRO A 22 3.85 5.80 28.46
C PRO A 22 2.54 6.43 28.94
N LYS A 23 2.62 7.48 29.77
CA LYS A 23 1.46 8.21 30.29
C LYS A 23 0.96 9.29 29.32
N ASP A 24 1.77 9.68 28.35
CA ASP A 24 1.43 10.74 27.39
C ASP A 24 0.88 10.19 26.09
N ILE A 25 1.25 8.96 25.70
CA ILE A 25 0.61 8.22 24.60
C ILE A 25 -0.91 8.19 24.70
N PRO A 26 -1.54 7.81 25.83
CA PRO A 26 -3.00 7.80 25.91
C PRO A 26 -3.58 9.20 25.63
N ASN A 27 -2.98 10.27 26.17
CA ASN A 27 -3.40 11.64 25.91
C ASN A 27 -3.28 12.04 24.43
N VAL A 28 -2.17 11.68 23.77
CA VAL A 28 -1.97 11.91 22.33
C VAL A 28 -2.99 11.12 21.50
N MET A 29 -3.26 9.88 21.88
CA MET A 29 -4.20 8.99 21.20
C MET A 29 -5.65 9.50 21.34
N TYR A 30 -6.02 10.07 22.49
CA TYR A 30 -7.28 10.79 22.64
C TYR A 30 -7.37 12.03 21.75
N GLY A 31 -6.25 12.76 21.58
CA GLY A 31 -6.15 13.90 20.66
C GLY A 31 -6.38 13.50 19.21
N ILE A 32 -5.63 12.50 18.74
CA ILE A 32 -5.77 11.93 17.38
C ILE A 32 -7.17 11.36 17.19
N GLY A 33 -7.68 10.61 18.16
CA GLY A 33 -9.01 10.02 18.12
C GLY A 33 -10.12 11.06 17.94
N ARG A 34 -9.99 12.24 18.56
CA ARG A 34 -10.94 13.35 18.37
C ARG A 34 -10.91 13.90 16.95
N VAL A 35 -9.72 14.03 16.36
CA VAL A 35 -9.56 14.48 14.97
C VAL A 35 -10.15 13.45 14.01
N VAL A 36 -9.82 12.17 14.18
CA VAL A 36 -10.38 11.07 13.38
C VAL A 36 -11.90 11.02 13.49
N ARG A 37 -12.44 11.16 14.70
CA ARG A 37 -13.90 11.20 14.93
C ARG A 37 -14.56 12.38 14.20
N ARG A 38 -13.89 13.53 14.13
CA ARG A 38 -14.36 14.69 13.37
C ARG A 38 -14.36 14.41 11.86
N ILE A 39 -13.32 13.78 11.34
CA ILE A 39 -13.23 13.37 9.94
C ILE A 39 -14.33 12.37 9.60
N GLN A 40 -14.61 11.41 10.49
CA GLN A 40 -15.71 10.45 10.30
C GLN A 40 -17.08 11.13 10.21
N TYR A 41 -17.31 12.16 11.03
CA TYR A 41 -18.54 12.95 10.98
C TYR A 41 -18.64 13.76 9.67
N ILE A 42 -17.52 14.35 9.22
CA ILE A 42 -17.44 15.04 7.93
C ILE A 42 -17.76 14.06 6.80
N ARG A 43 -17.24 12.83 6.81
CA ARG A 43 -17.58 11.80 5.81
C ARG A 43 -19.08 11.50 5.74
N PHE A 44 -19.75 11.43 6.88
CA PHE A 44 -21.20 11.21 6.92
C PHE A 44 -21.98 12.39 6.33
N ALA A 45 -21.57 13.62 6.62
CA ALA A 45 -22.18 14.83 6.06
C ALA A 45 -21.85 15.02 4.56
N VAL A 46 -20.62 14.70 4.16
CA VAL A 46 -20.13 14.76 2.78
C VAL A 46 -20.87 13.74 1.93
N SER A 47 -21.07 12.49 2.37
CA SER A 47 -21.85 11.51 1.60
C SER A 47 -23.25 12.01 1.27
N LYS A 48 -23.96 12.56 2.27
CA LYS A 48 -25.33 13.05 2.09
C LYS A 48 -25.43 14.21 1.08
N GLN A 49 -24.39 15.04 0.99
CA GLN A 49 -24.32 16.14 0.03
C GLN A 49 -23.71 15.69 -1.31
N PHE A 50 -22.75 14.75 -1.28
CA PHE A 50 -22.16 14.13 -2.46
C PHE A 50 -23.22 13.36 -3.23
N ASP A 51 -24.21 12.73 -2.61
CA ASP A 51 -25.30 12.04 -3.31
C ASP A 51 -26.13 13.02 -4.19
N ASP A 52 -26.31 14.27 -3.74
CA ASP A 52 -26.98 15.33 -4.51
C ASP A 52 -26.08 15.88 -5.64
N LEU A 53 -24.76 15.98 -5.41
CA LEU A 53 -23.79 16.38 -6.43
C LEU A 53 -23.45 15.23 -7.41
N MET A 54 -23.51 13.97 -6.98
CA MET A 54 -23.28 12.73 -7.74
C MET A 54 -24.25 12.66 -8.93
N ASN A 55 -25.50 13.08 -8.69
CA ASN A 55 -26.55 13.11 -9.69
C ASN A 55 -26.39 14.26 -10.70
N THR A 56 -25.38 15.14 -10.56
CA THR A 56 -25.20 16.30 -11.46
C THR A 56 -23.73 16.62 -11.83
N ALA A 57 -22.72 16.03 -11.20
CA ALA A 57 -21.29 16.37 -11.39
C ALA A 57 -20.37 15.14 -11.54
N ASP A 58 -19.45 15.23 -12.50
CA ASP A 58 -18.47 14.24 -12.95
C ASP A 58 -17.58 13.60 -11.86
N LEU A 59 -18.04 12.52 -11.24
CA LEU A 59 -17.27 11.76 -10.24
C LEU A 59 -16.08 10.99 -10.83
N ASP A 60 -16.09 10.82 -12.15
CA ASP A 60 -15.00 10.19 -12.89
C ASP A 60 -13.76 11.09 -12.97
N GLU A 61 -13.91 12.41 -12.94
CA GLU A 61 -12.81 13.39 -12.99
C GLU A 61 -11.99 13.36 -11.68
N LEU A 62 -12.67 13.34 -10.53
CA LEU A 62 -12.03 13.24 -9.22
C LEU A 62 -11.41 11.87 -8.99
N ARG A 63 -12.10 10.78 -9.38
CA ARG A 63 -11.54 9.42 -9.33
C ARG A 63 -10.29 9.28 -10.21
N ARG A 64 -10.27 9.93 -11.38
CA ARG A 64 -9.10 10.00 -12.24
C ARG A 64 -7.94 10.73 -11.57
N GLY A 65 -8.18 11.90 -10.97
CA GLY A 65 -7.15 12.68 -10.25
C GLY A 65 -6.39 11.90 -9.19
N VAL A 66 -7.09 11.12 -8.35
CA VAL A 66 -6.44 10.27 -7.31
C VAL A 66 -5.81 9.00 -7.90
N ASN A 67 -6.38 8.44 -8.98
CA ASN A 67 -5.84 7.24 -9.63
C ASN A 67 -4.62 7.53 -10.51
N PHE A 68 -4.37 8.77 -10.93
CA PHE A 68 -3.24 9.10 -11.81
C PHE A 68 -1.87 9.00 -11.11
N GLU A 69 -1.80 9.25 -9.80
CA GLU A 69 -0.58 9.01 -9.01
C GLU A 69 -0.40 7.50 -8.76
N GLN A 70 -1.46 6.81 -8.35
CA GLN A 70 -1.39 5.37 -8.04
C GLN A 70 -1.13 4.48 -9.28
N LYS A 71 -1.62 4.87 -10.46
CA LYS A 71 -1.33 4.15 -11.72
C LYS A 71 0.11 4.34 -12.17
N ARG A 72 0.79 5.44 -11.82
CA ARG A 72 2.21 5.63 -12.16
C ARG A 72 3.08 4.68 -11.35
N ASP A 73 2.79 4.52 -10.07
CA ASP A 73 3.52 3.58 -9.21
C ASP A 73 3.20 2.13 -9.60
N ALA A 74 1.93 1.78 -9.83
CA ALA A 74 1.56 0.41 -10.22
C ALA A 74 2.04 0.04 -11.63
N ALA A 75 2.07 0.99 -12.57
CA ALA A 75 2.61 0.74 -13.92
C ALA A 75 4.14 0.64 -13.91
N GLN A 76 4.84 1.39 -13.05
CA GLN A 76 6.28 1.23 -12.85
C GLN A 76 6.63 -0.11 -12.19
N ILE A 77 5.89 -0.52 -11.15
CA ILE A 77 6.09 -1.80 -10.47
C ILE A 77 5.80 -2.99 -11.42
N ALA A 78 4.81 -2.86 -12.31
CA ALA A 78 4.49 -3.88 -13.31
C ALA A 78 5.49 -3.94 -14.48
N GLN A 79 6.06 -2.81 -14.91
CA GLN A 79 7.11 -2.79 -15.93
C GLN A 79 8.45 -3.30 -15.40
N GLU A 80 8.80 -2.98 -14.14
CA GLU A 80 10.05 -3.42 -13.52
C GLU A 80 10.07 -4.94 -13.29
N SER A 81 8.90 -5.58 -13.18
CA SER A 81 8.78 -7.05 -13.06
C SER A 81 8.76 -7.81 -14.39
N GLU A 82 8.64 -7.13 -15.54
CA GLU A 82 8.77 -7.75 -16.87
C GLU A 82 10.22 -7.73 -17.39
N GLU A 83 11.08 -6.77 -17.01
CA GLU A 83 12.48 -6.72 -17.44
C GLU A 83 13.37 -7.79 -16.77
N ASP A 84 13.08 -8.21 -15.54
CA ASP A 84 13.85 -9.26 -14.84
C ASP A 84 13.48 -10.70 -15.28
N ALA A 85 12.36 -10.87 -16.00
CA ALA A 85 11.92 -12.18 -16.48
C ALA A 85 12.67 -12.65 -17.74
N GLU A 86 13.35 -11.74 -18.46
CA GLU A 86 14.13 -12.07 -19.66
C GLU A 86 15.61 -12.41 -19.38
N ALA A 87 16.09 -12.23 -18.13
CA ALA A 87 17.48 -12.51 -17.75
C ALA A 87 17.73 -13.96 -17.29
N LEU A 88 16.70 -14.81 -17.16
CA LEU A 88 16.86 -16.22 -16.83
C LEU A 88 16.60 -17.08 -18.07
N GLN A 89 17.64 -17.17 -18.91
CA GLN A 89 17.76 -18.17 -19.96
C GLN A 89 17.35 -19.55 -19.42
N PRO A 90 16.55 -20.34 -20.14
CA PRO A 90 16.34 -21.72 -19.78
C PRO A 90 17.69 -22.44 -19.82
N VAL A 91 18.14 -22.94 -18.67
CA VAL A 91 19.30 -23.84 -18.56
C VAL A 91 19.17 -24.90 -19.65
N PRO A 92 20.08 -24.97 -20.63
CA PRO A 92 20.01 -25.98 -21.67
C PRO A 92 20.06 -27.36 -21.01
N ARG A 93 18.93 -28.09 -21.04
CA ARG A 93 18.97 -29.53 -20.77
C ARG A 93 19.72 -30.18 -21.92
N GLU A 94 20.98 -30.43 -21.64
CA GLU A 94 21.89 -31.39 -22.23
C GLU A 94 21.14 -32.48 -23.00
N LYS A 95 21.34 -32.49 -24.33
CA LYS A 95 20.97 -33.60 -25.18
C LYS A 95 21.82 -34.81 -24.78
N VAL A 96 21.33 -35.65 -23.87
CA VAL A 96 21.87 -37.00 -23.71
C VAL A 96 21.17 -37.89 -24.72
N GLN A 97 21.73 -37.87 -25.93
CA GLN A 97 21.54 -38.92 -26.90
C GLN A 97 22.16 -40.22 -26.36
N GLY A 98 21.38 -41.31 -26.34
CA GLY A 98 21.95 -42.62 -26.11
C GLY A 98 20.92 -43.74 -26.01
N LYS A 99 20.92 -44.60 -27.05
CA LYS A 99 20.52 -46.02 -27.00
C LYS A 99 18.99 -46.23 -27.04
N ASN A 100 18.33 -46.52 -28.16
CA ASN A 100 18.60 -47.56 -29.16
C ASN A 100 19.07 -48.86 -28.53
N ASP A 101 18.13 -49.67 -28.06
CA ASP A 101 18.16 -51.14 -28.17
C ASP A 101 16.82 -51.72 -27.69
N GLN A 102 16.13 -52.38 -28.64
CA GLN A 102 15.07 -53.39 -28.52
C GLN A 102 13.66 -52.97 -28.10
#